data_AF-A0A8J2LUI9-F1
#
_entry.id   AF-A0A8J2LUI9-F1
#
_cell.length_a   1.000
_cell.length_b   1.000
_cell.length_c   1.000
_cell.angle_alpha   90.00
_cell.angle_beta   90.00
_cell.angle_gamma   90.00
#
_symmetry.space_group_name_H-M   'P 1'
#
loop_
_entity.id
_entity.type
_entity.pdbx_description
1 polymer ?
#
loop_
_entity_poly.entity_id
_entity_poly.type
_entity_poly.pdbx_seq_one_letter_code
_entity_poly.pdbx_strand_id
1 'polypeptide(L)'
;ILFISLFVFSDLSEQKVDNFTRSMRSFEESVHFMYNRVSETHKRLSGPYKTNWQKMGEACIGLCRSFDVNPSSKNEKVTSALKETANTLHWIGDEHEKLAKKSLDPLLDALYSYKGVLACIPDIVNVHKSAISKLRENEKLATEGRVSSANMEKVKEKVDSISYMMLAEITFQNHELGEDFKNMMATYLESQGEFYMNIGNQLNNLARKFK
;
A
#
# COMPACT_ATOMS: atom_id res chain seq x y z
N ILE A 1 -29.97 31.38 20.60
CA ILE A 1 -29.38 30.10 21.03
C ILE A 1 -29.18 29.16 19.84
N LEU A 2 -30.20 28.87 19.02
CA LEU A 2 -30.07 28.07 17.77
C LEU A 2 -29.02 28.60 16.77
N PHE A 3 -28.99 29.91 16.50
CA PHE A 3 -28.00 30.51 15.59
C PHE A 3 -26.54 30.38 16.08
N ILE A 4 -26.31 30.45 17.40
CA ILE A 4 -24.96 30.30 18.00
C ILE A 4 -24.53 28.85 17.94
N SER A 5 -25.45 27.91 18.17
CA SER A 5 -25.18 26.47 18.05
C SER A 5 -24.85 26.04 16.62
N LEU A 6 -25.50 26.63 15.62
CA LEU A 6 -25.27 26.35 14.20
C LEU A 6 -23.96 26.97 13.68
N PHE A 7 -23.63 28.18 14.12
CA PHE A 7 -22.37 28.84 13.75
C PHE A 7 -21.16 28.05 14.28
N VAL A 8 -21.21 27.65 15.55
CA VAL A 8 -20.19 26.81 16.20
C VAL A 8 -20.09 25.43 15.55
N PHE A 9 -21.21 24.86 15.07
CA PHE A 9 -21.21 23.61 14.32
C PHE A 9 -20.52 23.75 12.94
N SER A 10 -20.79 24.85 12.22
CA SER A 10 -20.16 25.10 10.92
C SER A 10 -18.65 25.28 11.03
N ASP A 11 -18.18 26.06 12.01
CA ASP A 11 -16.75 26.31 12.24
C ASP A 11 -16.00 25.03 12.65
N LEU A 12 -16.61 24.21 13.51
CA LEU A 12 -16.05 22.92 13.91
C LEU A 12 -16.00 21.93 12.74
N SER A 13 -17.01 21.96 11.85
CA SER A 13 -17.04 21.12 10.66
C SER A 13 -15.95 21.53 9.65
N GLU A 14 -15.75 22.82 9.41
CA GLU A 14 -14.71 23.34 8.53
C GLU A 14 -13.32 22.98 9.03
N GLN A 15 -13.06 23.12 10.34
CA GLN A 15 -11.78 22.72 10.92
C GLN A 15 -11.50 21.22 10.71
N LYS A 16 -12.50 20.34 10.89
CA LYS A 16 -12.37 18.90 10.63
C LYS A 16 -12.10 18.61 9.15
N VAL A 17 -12.80 19.30 8.24
CA VAL A 17 -12.61 19.16 6.80
C VAL A 17 -11.22 19.62 6.36
N ASP A 18 -10.70 20.72 6.92
CA ASP A 18 -9.36 21.21 6.61
C ASP A 18 -8.25 20.29 7.14
N ASN A 19 -8.45 19.69 8.31
CA ASN A 19 -7.53 18.68 8.83
C ASN A 19 -7.57 17.42 7.96
N PHE A 20 -8.76 16.94 7.61
CA PHE A 20 -8.93 15.80 6.71
C PHE A 20 -8.27 16.03 5.35
N THR A 21 -8.47 17.22 4.75
CA THR A 21 -7.85 17.57 3.47
C THR A 21 -6.32 17.49 3.52
N ARG A 22 -5.72 18.02 4.60
CA ARG A 22 -4.26 17.95 4.82
C ARG A 22 -3.80 16.51 5.02
N SER A 23 -4.51 15.73 5.82
CA SER A 23 -4.22 14.31 6.05
C SER A 23 -4.29 13.50 4.75
N MET A 24 -5.35 13.68 3.94
CA MET A 24 -5.51 12.94 2.68
C MET A 24 -4.45 13.30 1.64
N ARG A 25 -4.03 14.58 1.55
CA ARG A 25 -2.90 14.96 0.67
C ARG A 25 -1.60 14.31 1.12
N SER A 26 -1.28 14.37 2.41
CA SER A 26 -0.09 13.69 2.95
C SER A 26 -0.13 12.18 2.73
N PHE A 27 -1.32 11.60 2.82
CA PHE A 27 -1.54 10.18 2.55
C PHE A 27 -1.33 9.83 1.07
N GLU A 28 -1.84 10.64 0.14
CA GLU A 28 -1.62 10.48 -1.30
C GLU A 28 -0.13 10.46 -1.67
N GLU A 29 0.64 11.42 -1.14
CA GLU A 29 2.10 11.48 -1.33
C GLU A 29 2.78 10.20 -0.80
N SER A 30 2.36 9.73 0.38
CA SER A 30 2.90 8.53 1.02
C SER A 30 2.55 7.25 0.26
N VAL A 31 1.32 7.11 -0.22
CA VAL A 31 0.87 5.99 -1.07
C VAL A 31 1.64 5.99 -2.38
N HIS A 32 1.85 7.14 -2.99
CA HIS A 32 2.64 7.25 -4.22
C HIS A 32 4.09 6.81 -3.99
N PHE A 33 4.73 7.28 -2.92
CA PHE A 33 6.08 6.88 -2.57
C PHE A 33 6.20 5.37 -2.30
N MET A 34 5.26 4.82 -1.52
CA MET A 34 5.20 3.39 -1.22
C MET A 34 5.00 2.55 -2.49
N TYR A 35 4.08 2.94 -3.36
CA TYR A 35 3.83 2.28 -4.64
C TYR A 35 5.10 2.19 -5.49
N ASN A 36 5.82 3.32 -5.63
CA ASN A 36 7.08 3.34 -6.38
C ASN A 36 8.10 2.38 -5.78
N ARG A 37 8.20 2.34 -4.45
CA ARG A 37 9.16 1.47 -3.76
C ARG A 37 8.83 -0.01 -3.87
N VAL A 38 7.55 -0.37 -3.72
CA VAL A 38 7.07 -1.74 -3.91
C VAL A 38 7.26 -2.18 -5.37
N SER A 39 6.95 -1.31 -6.33
CA SER A 39 7.13 -1.60 -7.76
C SER A 39 8.59 -1.86 -8.13
N GLU A 40 9.50 -1.04 -7.60
CA GLU A 40 10.94 -1.24 -7.78
C GLU A 40 11.43 -2.55 -7.13
N THR A 41 10.88 -2.90 -5.97
CA THR A 41 11.19 -4.16 -5.26
C THR A 41 10.70 -5.35 -6.06
N HIS A 42 9.48 -5.32 -6.57
CA HIS A 42 8.91 -6.34 -7.44
C HIS A 42 9.79 -6.60 -8.67
N LYS A 43 10.21 -5.53 -9.39
CA LYS A 43 11.11 -5.65 -10.54
C LYS A 43 12.46 -6.28 -10.19
N ARG A 44 13.04 -5.93 -9.04
CA ARG A 44 14.32 -6.47 -8.57
C ARG A 44 14.22 -7.95 -8.23
N LEU A 45 13.18 -8.36 -7.51
CA LEU A 45 12.98 -9.75 -7.11
C LEU A 45 12.75 -10.67 -8.32
N SER A 46 11.87 -10.27 -9.23
CA SER A 46 11.49 -11.09 -10.39
C SER A 46 12.57 -11.18 -11.48
N GLY A 47 13.53 -10.24 -11.54
CA GLY A 47 14.55 -10.21 -12.60
C GLY A 47 15.98 -10.38 -12.08
N PRO A 48 16.65 -9.30 -11.63
CA PRO A 48 18.05 -9.33 -11.18
C PRO A 48 18.35 -10.37 -10.09
N TYR A 49 17.49 -10.50 -9.08
CA TYR A 49 17.71 -11.44 -7.98
C TYR A 49 17.64 -12.89 -8.44
N LYS A 50 16.60 -13.25 -9.18
CA LYS A 50 16.48 -14.57 -9.80
C LYS A 50 17.69 -14.91 -10.66
N THR A 51 18.08 -13.98 -11.53
CA THR A 51 19.25 -14.16 -12.42
C THR A 51 20.54 -14.39 -11.63
N ASN A 52 20.74 -13.67 -10.52
CA ASN A 52 21.93 -13.83 -9.70
C ASN A 52 22.01 -15.23 -9.07
N TRP A 53 20.91 -15.71 -8.51
CA TRP A 53 20.84 -17.07 -7.94
C TRP A 53 21.08 -18.16 -8.99
N GLN A 54 20.53 -17.98 -10.20
CA GLN A 54 20.77 -18.90 -11.31
C GLN A 54 22.25 -18.96 -11.71
N LYS A 55 22.91 -17.80 -11.83
CA LYS A 55 24.35 -17.71 -12.11
C LYS A 55 25.21 -18.34 -11.02
N MET A 56 24.82 -18.20 -9.75
CA MET A 56 25.51 -18.89 -8.66
C MET A 56 25.39 -20.41 -8.79
N GLY A 57 24.20 -20.92 -9.15
CA GLY A 57 24.02 -22.35 -9.44
C GLY A 57 24.85 -22.84 -10.62
N GLU A 58 24.93 -22.06 -11.70
CA GLU A 58 25.79 -22.36 -12.85
C GLU A 58 27.27 -22.43 -12.47
N ALA A 59 27.73 -21.53 -11.60
CA ALA A 59 29.10 -21.57 -11.08
C ALA A 59 29.38 -22.85 -10.29
N CYS A 60 28.44 -23.34 -9.47
CA CYS A 60 28.55 -24.64 -8.80
C CYS A 60 28.68 -25.80 -9.80
N ILE A 61 27.90 -25.79 -10.90
CA ILE A 61 28.04 -26.78 -11.96
C ILE A 61 29.39 -26.67 -12.67
N GLY A 62 29.90 -25.45 -12.87
CA GLY A 62 31.25 -25.22 -13.38
C GLY A 62 32.33 -25.87 -12.52
N LEU A 63 32.22 -25.77 -11.19
CA LEU A 63 33.11 -26.46 -10.26
C LEU A 63 33.01 -27.98 -10.39
N CYS A 64 31.79 -28.54 -10.51
CA CYS A 64 31.60 -29.98 -10.75
C CYS A 64 32.33 -30.46 -12.02
N ARG A 65 32.21 -29.71 -13.13
CA ARG A 65 32.89 -30.05 -14.39
C ARG A 65 34.41 -30.09 -14.22
N SER A 66 34.99 -29.20 -13.42
CA SER A 66 36.42 -29.23 -13.12
C SER A 66 36.87 -30.48 -12.37
N PHE A 67 36.02 -31.03 -11.48
CA PHE A 67 36.27 -32.32 -10.85
C PHE A 67 36.15 -33.49 -11.82
N ASP A 68 35.26 -33.40 -12.82
CA ASP A 68 35.07 -34.43 -13.85
C ASP A 68 36.26 -34.51 -14.84
N VAL A 69 37.10 -33.46 -14.95
CA VAL A 69 38.33 -33.47 -15.78
C VAL A 69 39.34 -34.50 -15.29
N ASN A 70 39.43 -34.70 -13.98
CA ASN A 70 40.26 -35.75 -13.37
C ASN A 70 39.45 -36.50 -12.31
N PRO A 71 38.64 -37.49 -12.75
CA PRO A 71 37.72 -38.19 -11.85
C PRO A 71 38.47 -38.86 -10.70
N SER A 72 38.00 -38.59 -9.48
CA SER A 72 38.46 -39.27 -8.27
C SER A 72 37.26 -39.66 -7.44
N SER A 73 37.18 -40.93 -7.03
CA SER A 73 36.12 -41.42 -6.14
C SER A 73 36.06 -40.66 -4.81
N LYS A 74 37.17 -40.02 -4.40
CA LYS A 74 37.22 -39.13 -3.23
C LYS A 74 36.38 -37.86 -3.38
N ASN A 75 36.09 -37.45 -4.62
CA ASN A 75 35.36 -36.21 -4.92
C ASN A 75 33.88 -36.44 -5.25
N GLU A 76 33.39 -37.69 -5.27
CA GLU A 76 32.00 -38.00 -5.61
C GLU A 76 31.00 -37.35 -4.65
N LYS A 77 31.29 -37.37 -3.34
CA LYS A 77 30.41 -36.76 -2.32
C LYS A 77 30.29 -35.24 -2.52
N VAL A 78 31.40 -34.54 -2.75
CA VAL A 78 31.40 -33.08 -2.92
C VAL A 78 30.78 -32.66 -4.24
N THR A 79 31.03 -33.38 -5.34
CA THR A 79 30.44 -33.09 -6.65
C THR A 79 28.93 -33.34 -6.65
N SER A 80 28.46 -34.40 -5.99
CA SER A 80 27.02 -34.63 -5.78
C SER A 80 26.38 -33.50 -4.97
N ALA A 81 27.00 -33.08 -3.87
CA ALA A 81 26.49 -31.99 -3.03
C ALA A 81 26.49 -30.64 -3.76
N LEU A 82 27.47 -30.37 -4.63
CA LEU A 82 27.51 -29.18 -5.49
C LEU A 82 26.43 -29.18 -6.56
N LYS A 83 26.15 -30.33 -7.19
CA LYS A 83 25.03 -30.47 -8.16
C LYS A 83 23.68 -30.16 -7.50
N GLU A 84 23.46 -30.68 -6.30
CA GLU A 84 22.23 -30.40 -5.57
C GLU A 84 22.14 -28.95 -5.10
N THR A 85 23.26 -28.38 -4.64
CA THR A 85 23.36 -26.94 -4.34
C THR A 85 22.93 -26.12 -5.55
N ALA A 86 23.44 -26.41 -6.75
CA ALA A 86 23.08 -25.69 -7.96
C ALA A 86 21.57 -25.70 -8.22
N ASN A 87 20.93 -26.87 -8.11
CA ASN A 87 19.49 -27.03 -8.31
C ASN A 87 18.69 -26.21 -7.27
N THR A 88 19.09 -26.25 -6.00
CA THR A 88 18.43 -25.46 -4.96
C THR A 88 18.64 -23.96 -5.17
N LEU A 89 19.81 -23.50 -5.60
CA LEU A 89 20.02 -22.08 -5.92
C LEU A 89 19.13 -21.62 -7.07
N HIS A 90 18.97 -22.42 -8.12
CA HIS A 90 18.02 -22.14 -9.20
C HIS A 90 16.59 -22.05 -8.67
N TRP A 91 16.17 -23.03 -7.87
CA TRP A 91 14.87 -23.03 -7.20
C TRP A 91 14.66 -21.79 -6.31
N ILE A 92 15.65 -21.37 -5.52
CA ILE A 92 15.58 -20.13 -4.71
C ILE A 92 15.27 -18.94 -5.61
N GLY A 93 15.92 -18.83 -6.78
CA GLY A 93 15.64 -17.77 -7.75
C GLY A 93 14.19 -17.78 -8.23
N ASP A 94 13.65 -18.96 -8.55
CA ASP A 94 12.25 -19.12 -8.95
C ASP A 94 11.27 -18.79 -7.82
N GLU A 95 11.58 -19.16 -6.57
CA GLU A 95 10.73 -18.85 -5.43
C GLU A 95 10.67 -17.34 -5.14
N HIS A 96 11.76 -16.59 -5.36
CA HIS A 96 11.71 -15.12 -5.24
C HIS A 96 10.77 -14.49 -6.28
N GLU A 97 10.77 -14.99 -7.51
CA GLU A 97 9.82 -14.52 -8.54
C GLU A 97 8.38 -14.86 -8.17
N LYS A 98 8.13 -16.08 -7.65
CA LYS A 98 6.80 -16.48 -7.17
C LYS A 98 6.34 -15.64 -5.98
N LEU A 99 7.22 -15.36 -5.03
CA LEU A 99 6.93 -14.50 -3.88
C LEU A 99 6.55 -13.09 -4.32
N ALA A 100 7.28 -12.53 -5.28
CA ALA A 100 7.00 -11.20 -5.81
C ALA A 100 5.56 -11.13 -6.33
N LYS A 101 5.14 -12.11 -7.14
CA LYS A 101 3.75 -12.19 -7.64
C LYS A 101 2.73 -12.41 -6.51
N LYS A 102 3.01 -13.34 -5.60
CA LYS A 102 2.07 -13.71 -4.51
C LYS A 102 1.85 -12.59 -3.51
N SER A 103 2.89 -11.84 -3.17
CA SER A 103 2.87 -10.90 -2.03
C SER A 103 2.93 -9.42 -2.42
N LEU A 104 3.58 -9.09 -3.54
CA LEU A 104 3.73 -7.69 -3.96
C LEU A 104 2.66 -7.25 -4.95
N ASP A 105 2.14 -8.14 -5.81
CA ASP A 105 1.05 -7.77 -6.73
C ASP A 105 -0.21 -7.32 -5.97
N PRO A 106 -0.71 -8.04 -4.95
CA PRO A 106 -1.88 -7.58 -4.19
C PRO A 106 -1.63 -6.25 -3.46
N LEU A 107 -0.41 -6.04 -2.97
CA LEU A 107 0.01 -4.78 -2.34
C LEU A 107 0.03 -3.63 -3.36
N LEU A 108 0.52 -3.87 -4.58
CA LEU A 108 0.52 -2.88 -5.66
C LEU A 108 -0.90 -2.53 -6.11
N ASP A 109 -1.78 -3.53 -6.25
CA ASP A 109 -3.17 -3.34 -6.64
C ASP A 109 -3.94 -2.51 -5.61
N ALA A 110 -3.74 -2.80 -4.32
CA ALA A 110 -4.34 -2.02 -3.23
C ALA A 110 -3.83 -0.56 -3.23
N LEU A 111 -2.51 -0.35 -3.32
CA LEU A 111 -1.92 0.99 -3.38
C LEU A 111 -2.40 1.77 -4.62
N TYR A 112 -2.55 1.09 -5.76
CA TYR A 112 -3.08 1.71 -6.98
C TYR A 112 -4.55 2.10 -6.83
N SER A 113 -5.36 1.23 -6.22
CA SER A 113 -6.77 1.51 -5.93
C SER A 113 -6.91 2.74 -5.02
N TYR A 114 -6.08 2.83 -3.98
CA TYR A 114 -6.04 3.98 -3.08
C TYR A 114 -5.65 5.28 -3.77
N LYS A 115 -4.74 5.24 -4.74
CA LYS A 115 -4.43 6.42 -5.56
C LYS A 115 -5.68 6.97 -6.27
N GLY A 116 -6.55 6.08 -6.76
CA GLY A 116 -7.84 6.45 -7.36
C GLY A 116 -8.80 7.09 -6.36
N VAL A 117 -9.00 6.46 -5.20
CA VAL A 117 -9.87 6.99 -4.13
C VAL A 117 -9.40 8.37 -3.67
N LEU A 118 -8.09 8.54 -3.43
CA LEU A 118 -7.50 9.79 -2.96
C LEU A 118 -7.63 10.91 -3.99
N ALA A 119 -7.57 10.59 -5.28
CA ALA A 119 -7.76 11.57 -6.36
C ALA A 119 -9.18 12.18 -6.38
N CYS A 120 -10.19 11.51 -5.81
CA CYS A 120 -11.56 12.02 -5.71
C CYS A 120 -11.79 12.94 -4.50
N ILE A 121 -10.94 12.86 -3.46
CA ILE A 121 -11.10 13.63 -2.22
C ILE A 121 -11.17 15.15 -2.44
N PRO A 122 -10.31 15.77 -3.28
CA PRO A 122 -10.37 17.21 -3.52
C PRO A 122 -11.74 17.69 -4.00
N ASP A 123 -12.38 16.93 -4.91
CA ASP A 123 -13.69 17.28 -5.46
C ASP A 123 -14.79 17.16 -4.41
N ILE A 124 -14.76 16.10 -3.60
CA ILE A 124 -15.71 15.90 -2.48
C ILE A 124 -15.61 17.05 -1.47
N VAL A 125 -14.38 17.41 -1.06
CA VAL A 125 -14.13 18.54 -0.17
C VAL A 125 -14.63 19.85 -0.79
N ASN A 126 -14.43 20.03 -2.11
CA ASN A 126 -14.82 21.26 -2.79
C ASN A 126 -16.35 21.45 -2.84
N VAL A 127 -17.12 20.35 -2.94
CA VAL A 127 -18.59 20.39 -2.83
C VAL A 127 -19.01 20.90 -1.45
N HIS A 128 -18.42 20.39 -0.36
CA HIS A 128 -18.70 20.86 1.00
C HIS A 128 -18.33 22.34 1.17
N LYS A 129 -17.11 22.75 0.77
CA LYS A 129 -16.66 24.14 0.84
C LYS A 129 -17.56 25.10 0.06
N SER A 130 -18.03 24.68 -1.12
CA SER A 130 -18.98 25.45 -1.93
C SER A 130 -20.34 25.61 -1.26
N ALA A 131 -20.82 24.57 -0.56
CA ALA A 131 -22.07 24.63 0.20
C ALA A 131 -21.98 25.65 1.36
N ILE A 132 -20.87 25.64 2.10
CA ILE A 132 -20.59 26.62 3.17
C ILE A 132 -20.48 28.04 2.62
N SER A 133 -19.77 28.22 1.49
CA SER A 133 -19.66 29.54 0.85
C SER A 133 -21.02 30.10 0.45
N LYS A 134 -21.90 29.25 -0.12
CA LYS A 134 -23.28 29.63 -0.45
C LYS A 134 -24.13 29.96 0.79
N LEU A 135 -23.91 29.25 1.91
CA LEU A 135 -24.58 29.59 3.17
C LEU A 135 -24.25 31.02 3.60
N ARG A 136 -22.95 31.36 3.65
CA ARG A 136 -22.46 32.70 4.04
C ARG A 136 -22.99 33.80 3.11
N GLU A 137 -23.05 33.54 1.81
CA GLU A 137 -23.63 34.47 0.84
C GLU A 137 -25.13 34.70 1.09
N ASN A 138 -25.90 33.63 1.33
CA ASN A 138 -27.33 33.73 1.62
C ASN A 138 -27.60 34.43 2.97
N GLU A 139 -26.76 34.21 3.98
CA GLU A 139 -26.86 34.93 5.26
C GLU A 139 -26.65 36.43 5.06
N LYS A 140 -25.66 36.84 4.25
CA LYS A 140 -25.46 38.25 3.90
C LYS A 140 -26.67 38.81 3.16
N LEU A 141 -27.18 38.13 2.15
CA LEU A 141 -28.36 38.58 1.40
C LEU A 141 -29.61 38.67 2.27
N ALA A 142 -29.76 37.79 3.27
CA ALA A 142 -30.84 37.85 4.24
C ALA A 142 -30.74 39.10 5.12
N THR A 143 -29.53 39.50 5.56
CA THR A 143 -29.33 40.75 6.29
C THR A 143 -29.66 41.99 5.46
N GLU A 144 -29.50 41.91 4.14
CA GLU A 144 -29.90 42.95 3.17
C GLU A 144 -31.42 42.92 2.84
N GLY A 145 -32.19 41.99 3.43
CA GLY A 145 -33.62 41.81 3.15
C GLY A 145 -33.94 41.19 1.78
N ARG A 146 -32.92 40.65 1.08
CA ARG A 146 -33.04 40.11 -0.29
C ARG A 146 -33.39 38.62 -0.34
N VAL A 147 -33.37 37.94 0.80
CA VAL A 147 -33.73 36.53 0.96
C VAL A 147 -34.74 36.40 2.10
N SER A 148 -35.82 35.67 1.88
CA SER A 148 -36.83 35.41 2.92
C SER A 148 -36.28 34.45 3.99
N SER A 149 -36.77 34.59 5.23
CA SER A 149 -36.43 33.69 6.33
C SER A 149 -36.69 32.22 6.00
N ALA A 150 -37.81 31.92 5.35
CA ALA A 150 -38.16 30.56 4.93
C ALA A 150 -37.20 29.96 3.90
N ASN A 151 -36.66 30.78 2.97
CA ASN A 151 -35.64 30.31 2.02
C ASN A 151 -34.28 30.11 2.70
N MET A 152 -33.94 30.99 3.65
CA MET A 152 -32.72 30.87 4.44
C MET A 152 -32.70 29.57 5.27
N GLU A 153 -33.83 29.21 5.87
CA GLU A 153 -33.96 27.99 6.68
C GLU A 153 -33.74 26.73 5.82
N LYS A 154 -34.31 26.67 4.61
CA LYS A 154 -34.06 25.58 3.66
C LYS A 154 -32.60 25.47 3.22
N VAL A 155 -31.91 26.60 3.06
CA VAL A 155 -30.47 26.61 2.72
C VAL A 155 -29.67 26.03 3.88
N LYS A 156 -29.98 26.42 5.12
CA LYS A 156 -29.34 25.91 6.33
C LYS A 156 -29.52 24.39 6.47
N GLU A 157 -30.75 23.90 6.39
CA GLU A 157 -31.04 22.46 6.47
C GLU A 157 -30.23 21.63 5.47
N LYS A 158 -30.10 22.11 4.22
CA LYS A 158 -29.31 21.43 3.18
C LYS A 158 -27.82 21.44 3.51
N VAL A 159 -27.28 22.57 3.95
CA VAL A 159 -25.86 22.70 4.28
C VAL A 159 -25.50 21.89 5.53
N ASP A 160 -26.40 21.81 6.51
CA ASP A 160 -26.27 20.93 7.67
C ASP A 160 -26.22 19.47 7.23
N SER A 161 -27.15 19.04 6.36
CA SER A 161 -27.16 17.68 5.82
C SER A 161 -25.85 17.34 5.08
N ILE A 162 -25.35 18.25 4.24
CA ILE A 162 -24.07 18.07 3.53
C ILE A 162 -22.91 17.98 4.52
N SER A 163 -22.93 18.78 5.59
CA SER A 163 -21.89 18.76 6.62
C SER A 163 -21.90 17.45 7.43
N TYR A 164 -23.08 16.92 7.77
CA TYR A 164 -23.18 15.60 8.40
C TYR A 164 -22.68 14.48 7.48
N MET A 165 -23.01 14.53 6.20
CA MET A 165 -22.48 13.57 5.21
C MET A 165 -20.95 13.65 5.13
N MET A 166 -20.39 14.86 5.07
CA MET A 166 -18.93 15.04 5.04
C MET A 166 -18.26 14.51 6.32
N LEU A 167 -18.85 14.74 7.49
CA LEU A 167 -18.32 14.20 8.75
C LEU A 167 -18.38 12.67 8.79
N ALA A 168 -19.47 12.08 8.29
CA ALA A 168 -19.59 10.63 8.17
C ALA A 168 -18.54 10.06 7.22
N GLU A 169 -18.31 10.70 6.08
CA GLU A 169 -17.28 10.34 5.10
C GLU A 169 -15.87 10.40 5.71
N ILE A 170 -15.56 11.46 6.46
CA ILE A 170 -14.27 11.58 7.16
C ILE A 170 -14.08 10.41 8.13
N THR A 171 -15.10 10.08 8.91
CA THR A 171 -15.02 8.95 9.85
C THR A 171 -14.86 7.61 9.13
N PHE A 172 -15.64 7.40 8.07
CA PHE A 172 -15.59 6.20 7.24
C PHE A 172 -14.21 6.04 6.60
N GLN A 173 -13.72 7.04 5.89
CA GLN A 173 -12.44 6.98 5.19
C GLN A 173 -11.28 6.73 6.15
N ASN A 174 -11.27 7.36 7.34
CA ASN A 174 -10.24 7.11 8.34
C ASN A 174 -10.27 5.67 8.89
N HIS A 175 -11.46 5.09 9.04
CA HIS A 175 -11.61 3.70 9.47
C HIS A 175 -11.12 2.74 8.39
N GLU A 176 -11.63 2.86 7.17
CA GLU A 176 -11.29 1.96 6.06
C GLU A 176 -9.79 2.00 5.74
N LEU A 177 -9.20 3.21 5.68
CA LEU A 177 -7.75 3.36 5.49
C LEU A 177 -6.94 2.62 6.54
N GLY A 178 -7.35 2.72 7.81
CA GLY A 178 -6.66 2.06 8.91
C GLY A 178 -6.77 0.53 8.80
N GLU A 179 -7.97 0.02 8.57
CA GLU A 179 -8.24 -1.41 8.49
C GLU A 179 -7.57 -2.07 7.28
N ASP A 180 -7.66 -1.45 6.11
CA ASP A 180 -7.05 -1.99 4.89
C ASP A 180 -5.54 -2.04 4.97
N PHE A 181 -4.89 -0.97 5.44
CA PHE A 181 -3.43 -0.96 5.57
C PHE A 181 -2.94 -1.93 6.64
N LYS A 182 -3.69 -2.10 7.73
CA LYS A 182 -3.40 -3.11 8.74
C LYS A 182 -3.43 -4.52 8.14
N ASN A 183 -4.52 -4.86 7.45
CA ASN A 183 -4.72 -6.21 6.88
C ASN A 183 -3.72 -6.50 5.77
N MET A 184 -3.46 -5.52 4.90
CA MET A 184 -2.50 -5.59 3.81
C MET A 184 -1.08 -5.79 4.34
N MET A 185 -0.66 -5.03 5.35
CA MET A 185 0.67 -5.16 5.93
C MET A 185 0.85 -6.48 6.68
N ALA A 186 -0.17 -6.94 7.42
CA ALA A 186 -0.14 -8.24 8.08
C ALA A 186 0.06 -9.39 7.07
N THR A 187 -0.75 -9.41 6.01
CA THR A 187 -0.67 -10.43 4.96
C THR A 187 0.69 -10.43 4.26
N TYR A 188 1.21 -9.23 3.95
CA TYR A 188 2.54 -9.09 3.34
C TYR A 188 3.63 -9.66 4.25
N LEU A 189 3.67 -9.26 5.52
CA LEU A 189 4.71 -9.66 6.47
C LEU A 189 4.66 -11.16 6.79
N GLU A 190 3.48 -11.75 6.93
CA GLU A 190 3.30 -13.19 7.11
C GLU A 190 3.87 -13.98 5.92
N SER A 191 3.55 -13.55 4.69
CA SER A 191 4.08 -14.19 3.48
C SER A 191 5.61 -14.04 3.38
N GLN A 192 6.17 -12.91 3.78
CA GLN A 192 7.62 -12.72 3.80
C GLN A 192 8.30 -13.62 4.84
N GLY A 193 7.73 -13.72 6.04
CA GLY A 193 8.24 -14.56 7.12
C GLY A 193 8.29 -16.05 6.74
N GLU A 194 7.17 -16.57 6.21
CA GLU A 194 7.08 -17.95 5.73
C GLU A 194 8.13 -18.23 4.63
N PHE A 195 8.27 -17.30 3.69
CA PHE A 195 9.23 -17.41 2.60
C PHE A 195 10.67 -17.56 3.10
N TYR A 196 11.16 -16.60 3.90
CA TYR A 196 12.56 -16.63 4.34
C TYR A 196 12.85 -17.84 5.24
N MET A 197 11.88 -18.30 6.02
CA MET A 197 12.00 -19.53 6.80
C MET A 197 12.17 -20.76 5.90
N ASN A 198 11.38 -20.87 4.83
CA ASN A 198 11.50 -21.96 3.87
C ASN A 198 12.89 -21.96 3.18
N ILE A 199 13.36 -20.80 2.71
CA ILE A 199 14.69 -20.66 2.11
C ILE A 199 15.79 -21.10 3.10
N GLY A 200 15.72 -20.63 4.35
CA GLY A 200 16.68 -21.00 5.39
C GLY A 200 16.74 -22.52 5.64
N ASN A 201 15.58 -23.18 5.66
CA ASN A 201 15.50 -24.64 5.82
C ASN A 201 16.17 -25.39 4.67
N GLN A 202 15.98 -24.96 3.42
CA GLN A 202 16.63 -25.58 2.26
C GLN A 202 18.16 -25.42 2.31
N LEU A 203 18.64 -24.22 2.65
CA LEU A 203 20.07 -23.97 2.79
C LEU A 203 20.71 -24.81 3.90
N ASN A 204 20.02 -24.96 5.03
CA ASN A 204 20.47 -25.82 6.14
C ASN A 204 20.56 -27.30 5.73
N ASN A 205 19.61 -27.78 4.93
CA ASN A 205 19.64 -29.16 4.41
C ASN A 205 20.82 -29.39 3.46
N LEU A 206 21.12 -28.43 2.58
CA LEU A 206 22.31 -28.48 1.72
C LEU A 206 23.61 -28.51 2.52
N ALA A 207 23.73 -27.64 3.53
CA ALA A 207 24.95 -27.53 4.33
C ALA A 207 25.33 -28.86 5.01
N ARG A 208 24.33 -29.69 5.36
CA ARG A 208 24.58 -31.03 5.94
C ARG A 208 25.20 -32.01 4.95
N LYS A 209 25.04 -31.82 3.63
CA LYS A 209 25.59 -32.74 2.61
C LYS A 209 27.10 -32.61 2.42
N PHE A 210 27.66 -31.48 2.84
CA PHE A 210 29.10 -31.23 2.84
C PHE A 210 29.79 -31.69 4.13
N LYS A 211 29.03 -32.11 5.14
CA LYS A 211 29.55 -32.72 6.38
C LYS A 211 29.57 -34.24 6.19
#